data_AF-A0A1F6HDE7-F1
#
_entry.id   AF-A0A1F6HDE7-F1
#
_cell.length_a   1.000
_cell.length_b   1.000
_cell.length_c   1.000
_cell.angle_alpha   90.00
_cell.angle_beta   90.00
_cell.angle_gamma   90.00
#
_symmetry.space_group_name_H-M   'P 1'
#
loop_
_entity.id
_entity.type
_entity.pdbx_description
1 polymer ?
#
loop_
_entity_poly.entity_id
_entity_poly.type
_entity_poly.pdbx_seq_one_letter_code
_entity_poly.pdbx_strand_id
1 'polypeptide(L)'
;MLQGKRRLKKDKSLHNVKIALFAGFLIFMFLAVALILLYFFYIGSAEYINPLSINKNSPKIKIEDMLSGSNIEITRSVIGREELIEVELKDGGKVIFSTKKDLKKQITSLQLMLSRLTIEGKRLKILDFRYDNPVVSFY
;
A
#
# COMPACT_ATOMS: atom_id res chain seq x y z
N MET A 1 57.34 50.08 -8.72
CA MET A 1 56.85 48.74 -9.15
C MET A 1 55.83 48.06 -8.20
N LEU A 2 55.19 48.76 -7.25
CA LEU A 2 54.36 48.12 -6.19
C LEU A 2 52.82 48.26 -6.35
N GLN A 3 52.31 49.04 -7.30
CA GLN A 3 50.86 49.29 -7.40
C GLN A 3 50.07 48.16 -8.10
N GLY A 4 50.70 47.32 -8.92
CA GLY A 4 50.03 46.23 -9.64
C GLY A 4 49.57 45.06 -8.75
N LYS A 5 50.30 44.75 -7.67
CA LYS A 5 49.99 43.59 -6.81
C LYS A 5 48.72 43.77 -5.95
N ARG A 6 48.32 45.01 -5.64
CA ARG A 6 47.11 45.29 -4.83
C ARG A 6 45.79 45.10 -5.61
N ARG A 7 45.77 45.37 -6.92
CA ARG A 7 44.57 45.18 -7.75
C ARG A 7 44.21 43.69 -7.95
N LEU A 8 45.21 42.83 -8.15
CA LEU A 8 45.02 41.39 -8.32
C LEU A 8 44.46 40.67 -7.07
N LYS A 9 44.76 41.14 -5.86
CA LYS A 9 44.20 40.57 -4.61
C LYS A 9 42.73 40.92 -4.40
N LYS A 10 42.28 42.11 -4.82
CA LYS A 10 40.89 42.57 -4.65
C LYS A 10 39.93 41.81 -5.58
N ASP A 11 40.39 41.48 -6.79
CA ASP A 11 39.62 40.73 -7.78
C ASP A 11 39.48 39.24 -7.42
N LYS A 12 40.56 38.62 -6.91
CA LYS A 12 40.52 37.25 -6.34
C LYS A 12 39.56 37.12 -5.15
N SER A 13 39.48 38.13 -4.29
CA SER A 13 38.57 38.14 -3.13
C SER A 13 37.09 38.14 -3.56
N LEU A 14 36.74 38.99 -4.53
CA LEU A 14 35.38 39.05 -5.09
C LEU A 14 35.00 37.76 -5.82
N HIS A 15 35.95 37.11 -6.49
CA HIS A 15 35.71 35.82 -7.13
C HIS A 15 35.41 34.71 -6.11
N ASN A 16 36.16 34.64 -5.01
CA ASN A 16 35.93 33.67 -3.94
C ASN A 16 34.58 33.90 -3.23
N VAL A 17 34.14 35.15 -3.05
CA VAL A 17 32.82 35.47 -2.49
C VAL A 17 31.69 34.99 -3.42
N LYS A 18 31.83 35.18 -4.74
CA LYS A 18 30.86 34.67 -5.72
C LYS A 18 30.76 33.16 -5.72
N ILE A 19 31.89 32.46 -5.61
CA ILE A 19 31.94 30.99 -5.50
C ILE A 19 31.25 30.53 -4.21
N ALA A 20 31.51 31.20 -3.08
CA ALA A 20 30.88 30.87 -1.81
C ALA A 20 29.35 31.04 -1.84
N LEU A 21 28.86 32.11 -2.47
CA LEU A 21 27.41 32.34 -2.66
C LEU A 21 26.77 31.26 -3.54
N PHE A 22 27.44 30.89 -4.64
CA PHE A 22 26.96 29.84 -5.53
C PHE A 22 26.94 28.46 -4.84
N ALA A 23 27.99 28.13 -4.07
CA ALA A 23 28.04 26.91 -3.29
C ALA A 23 26.94 26.87 -2.21
N GLY A 24 26.70 27.99 -1.52
CA GLY A 24 25.61 28.12 -0.55
C GLY A 24 24.23 27.90 -1.18
N PHE A 25 24.01 28.44 -2.38
CA PHE A 25 22.78 28.23 -3.13
C PHE A 25 22.56 26.76 -3.50
N LEU A 26 23.61 26.06 -3.96
CA LEU A 26 23.54 24.63 -4.27
C LEU A 26 23.21 23.78 -3.05
N ILE A 27 23.82 24.08 -1.90
CA ILE A 27 23.54 23.37 -0.64
C ILE A 27 22.09 23.59 -0.23
N PHE A 28 21.59 24.82 -0.31
CA PHE A 28 20.19 25.12 0.00
C PHE A 28 19.23 24.36 -0.92
N MET A 29 19.52 24.30 -2.22
CA MET A 29 18.71 23.57 -3.19
C MET A 29 18.68 22.07 -2.89
N PHE A 30 19.82 21.49 -2.51
CA PHE A 30 19.91 20.08 -2.12
C PHE A 30 19.11 19.81 -0.84
N LEU A 31 19.18 20.72 0.14
CA LEU A 31 18.42 20.62 1.39
C LEU A 31 16.90 20.65 1.12
N ALA A 32 16.46 21.54 0.23
CA ALA A 32 15.05 21.64 -0.16
C ALA A 32 14.55 20.36 -0.83
N VAL A 33 15.34 19.76 -1.72
CA VAL A 33 14.99 18.47 -2.35
C VAL A 33 14.93 17.35 -1.32
N ALA A 34 15.89 17.27 -0.39
CA ALA A 34 15.88 16.27 0.67
C ALA A 34 14.63 16.38 1.55
N LEU A 35 14.20 17.60 1.90
CA LEU A 35 12.96 17.84 2.65
C LEU A 35 11.71 17.42 1.87
N ILE A 36 11.66 17.68 0.56
CA ILE A 36 10.55 17.24 -0.31
C ILE A 36 10.48 15.71 -0.35
N LEU A 37 11.61 15.03 -0.52
CA LEU A 37 11.67 13.57 -0.53
C LEU A 37 11.24 12.97 0.81
N LEU A 38 11.68 13.56 1.94
CA LEU A 38 11.22 13.16 3.27
C LEU A 38 9.71 13.35 3.42
N TYR A 39 9.17 14.49 3.00
CA TYR A 39 7.73 14.74 3.05
C TYR A 39 6.93 13.68 2.28
N PHE A 40 7.33 13.37 1.04
CA PHE A 40 6.68 12.32 0.25
C PHE A 40 6.82 10.92 0.86
N PHE A 41 7.95 10.63 1.53
CA PHE A 41 8.15 9.37 2.22
C PHE A 41 7.24 9.24 3.45
N TYR A 42 7.09 10.29 4.26
CA TYR A 42 6.23 10.30 5.45
C TYR A 42 4.73 10.42 5.13
N ILE A 43 4.36 10.96 3.98
CA ILE A 43 2.97 10.93 3.48
C ILE A 43 2.57 9.55 2.93
N GLY A 44 3.52 8.63 2.83
CA GLY A 44 3.26 7.23 2.57
C GLY A 44 2.37 6.63 3.65
N SER A 45 1.22 6.11 3.22
CA SER A 45 0.19 5.42 4.00
C SER A 45 -0.50 6.23 5.09
N ALA A 46 -1.38 7.15 4.67
CA ALA A 46 -2.61 7.34 5.42
C ALA A 46 -3.38 6.01 5.38
N GLU A 47 -3.26 5.19 6.42
CA GLU A 47 -4.17 4.08 6.61
C GLU A 47 -5.58 4.64 6.64
N TYR A 48 -6.44 4.13 5.75
CA TYR A 48 -7.85 4.48 5.75
C TYR A 48 -8.47 3.91 7.03
N ILE A 49 -8.43 4.68 8.12
CA ILE A 49 -9.14 4.35 9.36
C ILE A 49 -10.60 4.61 9.08
N ASN A 50 -11.30 3.55 8.65
CA ASN A 50 -12.74 3.60 8.50
C ASN A 50 -13.34 3.80 9.91
N PRO A 51 -14.02 4.91 10.24
CA PRO A 51 -14.58 5.12 11.57
C PRO A 51 -15.63 4.06 11.96
N LEU A 52 -16.12 3.27 11.00
CA LEU A 52 -16.98 2.10 11.24
C LEU A 52 -16.21 0.85 11.73
N SER A 53 -14.88 0.85 11.69
CA SER A 53 -14.05 -0.26 12.22
C SER A 53 -13.94 -0.24 13.75
N ILE A 54 -14.37 0.83 14.42
CA ILE A 54 -14.41 0.89 15.89
C ILE A 54 -15.49 -0.07 16.44
N ASN A 55 -16.47 -0.45 15.61
CA ASN A 55 -17.44 -1.47 15.98
C ASN A 55 -16.90 -2.87 15.66
N LYS A 56 -16.29 -3.52 16.66
CA LYS A 56 -15.79 -4.91 16.59
C LYS A 56 -16.83 -5.94 16.13
N ASN A 57 -18.12 -5.60 16.14
CA ASN A 57 -19.20 -6.47 15.69
C ASN A 57 -19.60 -6.28 14.22
N SER A 58 -18.87 -5.45 13.46
CA SER A 58 -19.11 -5.30 12.03
C SER A 58 -18.84 -6.63 11.28
N PRO A 59 -19.73 -7.07 10.37
CA PRO A 59 -19.52 -8.26 9.55
C PRO A 59 -18.17 -8.27 8.82
N LYS A 60 -17.65 -7.08 8.48
CA LYS A 60 -16.32 -6.89 7.89
C LYS A 60 -15.21 -7.34 8.83
N ILE A 61 -15.15 -6.80 10.04
CA ILE A 61 -14.06 -7.11 11.00
C ILE A 61 -14.07 -8.59 11.35
N LYS A 62 -15.27 -9.14 11.57
CA LYS A 62 -15.43 -10.55 11.85
C LYS A 62 -14.86 -11.45 10.74
N ILE A 63 -15.03 -11.08 9.47
CA ILE A 63 -14.50 -11.88 8.36
C ILE A 63 -12.98 -11.73 8.25
N GLU A 64 -12.44 -10.53 8.49
CA GLU A 64 -11.00 -10.26 8.43
C GLU A 64 -10.27 -11.03 9.54
N ASP A 65 -10.84 -11.05 10.75
CA ASP A 65 -10.33 -11.84 11.88
C ASP A 65 -10.36 -13.35 11.58
N MET A 66 -11.47 -13.84 11.01
CA MET A 66 -11.62 -15.27 10.67
C MET A 66 -10.68 -15.71 9.54
N LEU A 67 -10.44 -14.85 8.54
CA LEU A 67 -9.51 -15.11 7.44
C LEU A 67 -8.06 -15.09 7.94
N SER A 68 -7.72 -14.13 8.79
CA SER A 68 -6.40 -14.04 9.43
C SER A 68 -6.11 -15.27 10.29
N GLY A 69 -7.10 -15.71 11.10
CA GLY A 69 -6.99 -16.95 11.88
C GLY A 69 -6.87 -18.23 11.06
N SER A 70 -7.20 -18.17 9.75
CA SER A 70 -7.07 -19.30 8.82
C SER A 70 -5.81 -19.22 7.95
N ASN A 71 -4.88 -18.29 8.26
CA ASN A 71 -3.68 -17.99 7.48
C ASN A 71 -3.98 -17.56 6.02
N ILE A 72 -5.09 -16.86 5.80
CA ILE A 72 -5.46 -16.33 4.48
C ILE A 72 -5.19 -14.83 4.48
N GLU A 73 -4.16 -14.41 3.74
CA GLU A 73 -3.79 -13.01 3.63
C GLU A 73 -4.67 -12.27 2.61
N ILE A 74 -5.20 -11.12 3.03
CA ILE A 74 -6.09 -10.28 2.24
C ILE A 74 -5.49 -8.90 2.05
N THR A 75 -5.74 -8.28 0.89
CA THR A 75 -5.35 -6.89 0.62
C THR A 75 -6.50 -5.94 0.92
N ARG A 76 -7.73 -6.35 0.66
CA ARG A 76 -8.91 -5.51 0.80
C ARG A 76 -10.14 -6.33 1.10
N SER A 77 -11.03 -5.80 1.91
CA SER A 77 -12.41 -6.29 2.01
C SER A 77 -13.41 -5.14 1.85
N VAL A 78 -14.51 -5.42 1.16
CA VAL A 78 -15.59 -4.49 0.86
C VAL A 78 -16.90 -5.17 1.22
N ILE A 79 -17.71 -4.51 2.06
CA ILE A 79 -19.10 -4.93 2.24
C ILE A 79 -19.88 -4.45 1.01
N GLY A 80 -20.38 -5.40 0.24
CA GLY A 80 -21.26 -5.14 -0.89
C GLY A 80 -22.66 -4.77 -0.42
N ARG A 81 -23.49 -4.32 -1.37
CA ARG A 81 -24.94 -4.24 -1.15
C ARG A 81 -25.50 -5.66 -1.04
N GLU A 82 -26.57 -5.84 -0.26
CA GLU A 82 -27.30 -7.12 -0.12
C GLU A 82 -26.57 -8.25 0.61
N GLU A 83 -25.96 -7.99 1.78
CA GLU A 83 -25.44 -9.09 2.62
C GLU A 83 -24.32 -9.90 1.94
N LEU A 84 -23.53 -9.21 1.12
CA LEU A 84 -22.37 -9.75 0.42
C LEU A 84 -21.10 -9.13 0.97
N ILE A 85 -20.06 -9.93 1.09
CA ILE A 85 -18.73 -9.47 1.47
C ILE A 85 -17.76 -9.89 0.38
N GLU A 86 -17.17 -8.92 -0.28
CA GLU A 86 -16.16 -9.12 -1.30
C GLU A 86 -14.78 -8.93 -0.68
N VAL A 87 -13.89 -9.89 -0.92
CA VAL A 87 -12.54 -9.93 -0.38
C VAL A 87 -11.56 -10.10 -1.53
N GLU A 88 -10.51 -9.30 -1.53
CA GLU A 88 -9.39 -9.41 -2.44
C GLU A 88 -8.22 -10.07 -1.69
N LEU A 89 -7.79 -11.23 -2.19
CA LEU A 89 -6.64 -11.97 -1.67
C LEU A 89 -5.35 -11.26 -2.09
N LYS A 90 -4.28 -11.49 -1.32
CA LYS A 90 -2.94 -10.95 -1.64
C LYS A 90 -2.44 -11.31 -3.04
N ASP A 91 -2.82 -12.48 -3.53
CA ASP A 91 -2.44 -12.98 -4.86
C ASP A 91 -3.29 -12.38 -6.01
N GLY A 92 -4.18 -11.41 -5.71
CA GLY A 92 -5.03 -10.71 -6.67
C GLY A 92 -6.34 -11.44 -7.03
N GLY A 93 -6.60 -12.59 -6.41
CA GLY A 93 -7.85 -13.33 -6.58
C GLY A 93 -8.99 -12.67 -5.78
N LYS A 94 -10.19 -12.65 -6.36
CA LYS A 94 -11.39 -12.11 -5.71
C LYS A 94 -12.25 -13.22 -5.13
N VAL A 95 -12.70 -13.06 -3.89
CA VAL A 95 -13.61 -13.99 -3.22
C VAL A 95 -14.87 -13.25 -2.81
N ILE A 96 -16.03 -13.80 -3.16
CA ILE A 96 -17.34 -13.24 -2.80
C ILE A 96 -17.99 -14.18 -1.79
N PHE A 97 -18.15 -13.69 -0.57
CA PHE A 97 -18.85 -14.37 0.51
C PHE A 97 -20.29 -13.89 0.59
N SER A 98 -21.18 -14.80 1.00
CA SER A 98 -22.57 -14.47 1.33
C SER A 98 -22.77 -14.54 2.84
N THR A 99 -23.27 -13.45 3.45
CA THR A 99 -23.60 -13.46 4.89
C THR A 99 -24.90 -14.18 5.20
N LYS A 100 -25.69 -14.54 4.17
CA LYS A 100 -26.87 -15.41 4.31
C LYS A 100 -26.51 -16.87 4.60
N LYS A 101 -25.28 -17.26 4.29
CA LYS A 101 -24.74 -18.61 4.52
C LYS A 101 -23.77 -18.59 5.68
N ASP A 102 -23.43 -19.78 6.18
CA ASP A 102 -22.45 -19.94 7.25
C ASP A 102 -21.05 -19.49 6.77
N LEU A 103 -20.58 -18.35 7.28
CA LEU A 103 -19.27 -17.79 6.94
C LEU A 103 -18.12 -18.71 7.35
N LYS A 104 -18.24 -19.44 8.46
CA LYS A 104 -17.19 -20.36 8.92
C LYS A 104 -17.00 -21.49 7.93
N LYS A 105 -18.10 -22.08 7.45
CA LYS A 105 -18.05 -23.12 6.40
C LYS A 105 -17.46 -22.59 5.09
N GLN A 106 -17.82 -21.37 4.69
CA GLN A 106 -17.26 -20.76 3.48
C GLN A 106 -15.75 -20.53 3.61
N ILE A 107 -15.27 -20.03 4.75
CA ILE A 107 -13.84 -19.80 5.00
C ILE A 107 -13.06 -21.11 5.06
N THR A 108 -13.58 -22.14 5.75
CA THR A 108 -12.95 -23.47 5.75
C THR A 108 -12.91 -24.06 4.34
N SER A 109 -13.96 -23.85 3.54
CA SER A 109 -13.99 -24.30 2.14
C SER A 109 -12.97 -23.54 1.30
N LEU A 110 -12.84 -22.21 1.48
CA LEU A 110 -11.82 -21.40 0.82
C LEU A 110 -10.42 -21.89 1.17
N GLN A 111 -10.13 -22.11 2.45
CA GLN A 111 -8.82 -22.61 2.90
C GLN A 111 -8.49 -23.97 2.25
N LEU A 112 -9.48 -24.88 2.22
CA LEU A 112 -9.33 -26.18 1.58
C LEU A 112 -9.12 -26.04 0.07
N MET A 113 -9.82 -25.13 -0.59
CA MET A 113 -9.61 -24.83 -2.00
C MET A 113 -8.21 -24.26 -2.20
N LEU A 114 -7.80 -23.21 -1.52
CA LEU A 114 -6.47 -22.60 -1.68
C LEU A 114 -5.33 -23.61 -1.43
N SER A 115 -5.45 -24.47 -0.43
CA SER A 115 -4.45 -25.52 -0.14
C SER A 115 -4.39 -26.63 -1.20
N ARG A 116 -5.51 -26.90 -1.89
CA ARG A 116 -5.61 -27.91 -2.96
C ARG A 116 -5.45 -27.31 -4.35
N LEU A 117 -5.58 -26.01 -4.49
CA LEU A 117 -5.36 -25.24 -5.71
C LEU A 117 -3.86 -25.10 -5.95
N THR A 118 -3.17 -26.23 -6.04
CA THR A 118 -1.86 -26.39 -6.69
C THR A 118 -2.04 -26.60 -8.20
N ILE A 119 -3.07 -25.99 -8.79
CA ILE A 119 -3.41 -26.18 -10.21
C ILE A 119 -2.40 -25.40 -11.06
N GLU A 120 -1.29 -26.05 -11.38
CA GLU A 120 -0.46 -25.83 -12.58
C GLU A 120 -0.30 -24.37 -13.02
N GLY A 121 0.17 -23.51 -12.11
CA GLY A 121 0.48 -22.11 -12.43
C GLY A 121 -0.71 -21.20 -12.75
N LYS A 122 -1.95 -21.69 -12.65
CA LYS A 122 -3.16 -20.86 -12.86
C LYS A 122 -3.53 -20.11 -11.60
N ARG A 123 -3.65 -18.79 -11.71
CA ARG A 123 -4.04 -17.92 -10.60
C ARG A 123 -5.55 -17.86 -10.46
N LEU A 124 -6.04 -17.94 -9.23
CA LEU A 124 -7.45 -17.74 -8.92
C LEU A 124 -7.87 -16.34 -9.37
N LYS A 125 -8.90 -16.25 -10.21
CA LYS A 125 -9.49 -14.98 -10.65
C LYS A 125 -10.65 -14.59 -9.75
N ILE A 126 -11.66 -15.46 -9.67
CA ILE A 126 -12.87 -15.25 -8.86
C ILE A 126 -13.27 -16.58 -8.20
N LEU A 127 -13.65 -16.52 -6.92
CA LEU A 127 -14.38 -17.57 -6.22
C LEU A 127 -15.66 -16.99 -5.61
N ASP A 128 -16.82 -17.54 -5.96
CA ASP A 128 -18.12 -17.00 -5.58
C ASP A 128 -18.93 -18.02 -4.75
N PHE A 129 -19.13 -17.70 -3.47
CA PHE A 129 -19.89 -18.52 -2.51
C PHE A 129 -21.38 -18.18 -2.44
N ARG A 130 -21.89 -17.31 -3.33
CA ARG A 130 -23.33 -17.00 -3.37
C ARG A 130 -24.17 -18.23 -3.74
N TYR A 131 -23.63 -19.13 -4.54
CA TYR A 131 -24.27 -20.36 -5.00
C TYR A 131 -24.02 -21.53 -4.05
N ASP A 132 -24.84 -22.57 -4.11
CA ASP A 132 -24.67 -23.76 -3.25
C ASP A 132 -23.42 -24.54 -3.60
N ASN A 133 -23.10 -24.58 -4.89
CA ASN A 133 -21.80 -25.01 -5.40
C ASN A 133 -20.98 -23.76 -5.73
N PRO A 134 -19.86 -23.51 -5.03
CA PRO A 134 -19.05 -22.33 -5.27
C PRO A 134 -18.55 -22.27 -6.73
N VAL A 135 -18.69 -21.12 -7.36
CA VAL A 135 -18.25 -20.92 -8.75
C VAL A 135 -16.82 -20.41 -8.74
N VAL A 136 -15.93 -21.09 -9.46
CA VAL A 136 -14.51 -20.72 -9.54
C VAL A 136 -14.12 -20.35 -10.97
N SER A 137 -13.29 -19.32 -11.09
CA SER A 137 -12.72 -18.86 -12.34
C SER A 137 -11.22 -18.62 -12.17
N PHE A 138 -10.46 -18.96 -13.20
CA PHE A 138 -9.00 -18.79 -13.26
C PHE A 138 -8.63 -17.84 -14.40
N TYR A 139 -7.44 -17.26 -14.31
CA TYR A 139 -6.79 -16.62 -15.46
C TYR A 139 -6.29 -17.65 -16.47
#